data_AF-A0A183NM63-F1
#
_entry.id   AF-A0A183NM63-F1
#
_cell.length_a   1.000
_cell.length_b   1.000
_cell.length_c   1.000
_cell.angle_alpha   90.00
_cell.angle_beta   90.00
_cell.angle_gamma   90.00
#
_symmetry.space_group_name_H-M   'P 1'
#
loop_
_entity.id
_entity.type
_entity.pdbx_description
1 polymer ?
#
loop_
_entity_poly.entity_id
_entity_poly.type
_entity_poly.pdbx_seq_one_letter_code
_entity_poly.pdbx_strand_id
1 'polypeptide(L)'
;MQLDDLDFVDDLALLSHTQQRMQEKTNSVAAVSAAVRLSIHKGKCKILRYNTACTNPFTIDGEDLEDVKTLTYLGSIIDLMQM
;
A
#
# COMPACT_ATOMS: atom_id res chain seq x y z
N MET A 1 19.30 3.37 -19.44
CA MET A 1 18.60 4.50 -18.82
C MET A 1 18.57 4.23 -17.33
N GLN A 2 19.33 5.02 -16.59
CA GLN A 2 19.46 4.96 -15.14
C GLN A 2 18.45 5.98 -14.59
N LEU A 3 17.52 5.52 -13.75
CA LEU A 3 16.47 6.37 -13.17
C LEU A 3 17.08 7.09 -11.97
N ASP A 4 17.88 8.12 -12.24
CA ASP A 4 18.60 8.91 -11.22
C ASP A 4 17.76 10.04 -10.61
N ASP A 5 16.42 9.96 -10.67
CA ASP A 5 15.56 10.92 -9.99
C ASP A 5 14.29 10.22 -9.50
N LEU A 6 14.40 9.66 -8.30
CA LEU A 6 13.44 8.74 -7.72
C LEU A 6 12.77 9.30 -6.46
N ASP A 7 12.71 10.62 -6.32
CA ASP A 7 11.94 11.26 -5.24
C ASP A 7 10.41 11.04 -5.37
N PHE A 8 9.96 10.33 -6.42
CA PHE A 8 8.55 9.99 -6.69
C PHE A 8 8.20 8.49 -6.53
N VAL A 9 9.16 7.60 -6.23
CA VAL A 9 8.88 6.14 -6.09
C VAL A 9 8.81 5.68 -4.64
N ASP A 10 9.03 6.57 -3.68
CA ASP A 10 8.92 6.20 -2.26
C ASP A 10 7.48 5.83 -1.86
N ASP A 11 6.46 6.42 -2.49
CA ASP A 11 5.05 6.23 -2.12
C ASP A 11 4.19 5.72 -3.29
N LEU A 12 3.90 4.41 -3.29
CA LEU A 12 2.93 3.79 -4.19
C LEU A 12 1.56 3.64 -3.52
N ALA A 13 0.53 4.25 -4.10
CA ALA A 13 -0.86 4.07 -3.66
C ALA A 13 -1.60 3.09 -4.57
N LEU A 14 -2.19 2.02 -3.99
CA LEU A 14 -2.98 1.03 -4.71
C LEU A 14 -4.44 1.07 -4.24
N LEU A 15 -5.37 1.25 -5.17
CA LEU A 15 -6.80 1.20 -4.90
C LEU A 15 -7.43 -0.06 -5.49
N SER A 16 -8.34 -0.69 -4.74
CA SER A 16 -9.14 -1.84 -5.17
C SER A 16 -10.46 -1.90 -4.42
N HIS A 17 -11.49 -2.47 -5.06
CA HIS A 17 -12.82 -2.61 -4.47
C HIS A 17 -12.99 -3.83 -3.56
N THR A 18 -12.13 -4.85 -3.68
CA THR A 18 -12.18 -6.07 -2.86
C THR A 18 -10.85 -6.30 -2.17
N GLN A 19 -10.88 -6.85 -0.95
CA GLN A 19 -9.68 -7.16 -0.18
C GLN A 19 -8.78 -8.17 -0.90
N GLN A 20 -9.37 -9.21 -1.51
CA GLN A 20 -8.62 -10.20 -2.28
C GLN A 20 -7.82 -9.56 -3.41
N ARG A 21 -8.45 -8.69 -4.21
CA ARG A 21 -7.77 -8.01 -5.32
C ARG A 21 -6.70 -7.04 -4.82
N MET A 22 -6.94 -6.41 -3.68
CA MET A 22 -5.93 -5.56 -3.04
C MET A 22 -4.71 -6.40 -2.63
N GLN A 23 -4.92 -7.57 -2.01
CA GLN A 23 -3.84 -8.47 -1.59
C GLN A 23 -3.05 -9.01 -2.80
N GLU A 24 -3.76 -9.41 -3.86
CA GLU A 24 -3.13 -9.83 -5.12
C GLU A 24 -2.24 -8.73 -5.71
N LYS A 25 -2.71 -7.47 -5.74
CA LYS A 25 -1.90 -6.35 -6.22
C LYS A 25 -0.67 -6.10 -5.35
N THR A 26 -0.82 -6.19 -4.03
CA THR A 26 0.29 -5.95 -3.10
C THR A 26 1.35 -7.04 -3.22
N ASN A 27 0.93 -8.31 -3.30
CA ASN A 27 1.84 -9.43 -3.55
C ASN A 27 2.53 -9.31 -4.91
N SER A 28 1.81 -8.86 -5.94
CA SER A 28 2.37 -8.62 -7.27
C SER A 28 3.42 -7.51 -7.24
N VAL A 29 3.17 -6.40 -6.55
CA VAL A 29 4.15 -5.32 -6.38
C VAL A 29 5.37 -5.79 -5.58
N ALA A 30 5.18 -6.59 -4.53
CA ALA A 30 6.28 -7.18 -3.78
C ALA A 30 7.16 -8.08 -4.65
N ALA A 31 6.55 -8.95 -5.46
CA ALA A 31 7.27 -9.81 -6.38
C ALA A 31 8.04 -9.02 -7.44
N VAL A 32 7.42 -8.00 -8.04
CA VAL A 32 8.08 -7.15 -9.05
C VAL A 32 9.22 -6.36 -8.41
N SER A 33 9.01 -5.78 -7.22
CA SER A 33 10.04 -5.04 -6.48
C SER A 33 11.25 -5.94 -6.19
N ALA A 34 11.01 -7.17 -5.72
CA ALA A 34 12.08 -8.14 -5.50
C ALA A 34 12.83 -8.48 -6.80
N ALA A 35 12.11 -8.66 -7.91
CA ALA A 35 12.71 -8.96 -9.22
C ALA A 35 13.60 -7.82 -9.74
N VAL A 36 13.25 -6.57 -9.44
CA VAL A 36 14.06 -5.39 -9.78
C VAL A 36 15.01 -4.93 -8.67
N ARG A 37 15.15 -5.74 -7.60
CA ARG A 37 16.01 -5.47 -6.43
C ARG A 37 15.65 -4.18 -5.67
N LEU A 38 14.39 -3.78 -5.71
CA LEU A 38 13.82 -2.72 -4.86
C LEU A 38 13.37 -3.30 -3.51
N SER A 39 13.61 -2.54 -2.45
CA SER A 39 13.18 -2.89 -1.10
C SER A 39 11.84 -2.25 -0.78
N ILE A 40 10.85 -3.05 -0.39
CA ILE A 40 9.61 -2.54 0.19
C ILE A 40 9.83 -2.33 1.68
N HIS A 41 9.62 -1.09 2.14
CA HIS A 41 9.65 -0.78 3.56
C HIS A 41 8.30 -1.11 4.20
N LYS A 42 8.12 -2.37 4.59
CA LYS A 42 6.85 -2.91 5.12
C LYS A 42 6.28 -2.10 6.29
N GLY A 43 7.11 -1.64 7.22
CA GLY A 43 6.68 -0.79 8.34
C GLY A 43 6.19 0.62 7.98
N LYS A 44 6.34 1.05 6.71
CA LYS A 44 5.77 2.31 6.19
C LYS A 44 4.50 2.04 5.37
N CYS A 45 4.25 0.79 4.99
CA CYS A 45 3.07 0.41 4.24
C CYS A 45 1.83 0.49 5.15
N LYS A 46 0.86 1.29 4.72
CA LYS A 46 -0.38 1.53 5.44
C LYS A 46 -1.56 1.18 4.55
N ILE A 47 -2.62 0.68 5.16
CA ILE A 47 -3.87 0.35 4.47
C ILE A 47 -4.98 1.25 4.99
N LEU A 48 -5.72 1.85 4.05
CA LEU A 48 -6.94 2.61 4.32
C LEU A 48 -8.12 1.84 3.75
N ARG A 49 -9.14 1.63 4.57
CA ARG A 49 -10.24 0.71 4.24
C ARG A 49 -11.57 1.42 4.31
N TYR A 50 -12.18 1.61 3.15
CA TYR A 50 -13.50 2.22 3.04
C TYR A 50 -14.59 1.16 3.20
N ASN A 51 -15.60 1.44 4.03
CA ASN A 51 -16.86 0.68 4.14
C ASN A 51 -16.74 -0.83 4.44
N THR A 52 -15.61 -1.31 4.97
CA THR A 52 -15.41 -2.74 5.20
C THR A 52 -14.78 -3.01 6.56
N ALA A 53 -15.57 -3.56 7.49
CA ALA A 53 -15.08 -4.16 8.73
C ALA A 53 -14.59 -5.60 8.47
N CYS A 54 -13.61 -5.79 7.57
CA CYS A 54 -13.01 -7.12 7.42
C CYS A 54 -11.92 -7.30 8.50
N THR A 55 -11.93 -8.43 9.19
CA THR A 55 -11.02 -8.72 10.30
C THR A 55 -9.70 -9.31 9.85
N ASN A 56 -9.57 -9.68 8.58
CA ASN A 56 -8.38 -10.36 8.09
C ASN A 56 -7.24 -9.35 7.94
N PRO A 57 -6.09 -9.60 8.57
CA PRO A 57 -4.93 -8.75 8.44
C PRO A 57 -4.42 -8.80 7.00
N PHE A 58 -3.83 -7.69 6.59
CA PHE A 58 -3.21 -7.56 5.30
C PHE A 58 -1.71 -7.73 5.46
N THR A 59 -1.08 -8.61 4.69
CA THR A 59 0.33 -8.96 4.94
C THR A 59 1.22 -8.75 3.73
N ILE A 60 2.47 -8.39 3.99
CA ILE A 60 3.56 -8.42 3.01
C ILE A 60 4.66 -9.31 3.57
N ASP A 61 4.95 -10.42 2.89
CA ASP A 61 5.89 -11.46 3.35
C ASP A 61 5.65 -11.91 4.81
N GLY A 62 4.38 -11.96 5.24
CA GLY A 62 3.98 -12.36 6.59
C GLY A 62 4.02 -11.25 7.66
N GLU A 63 4.38 -10.02 7.32
CA GLU A 63 4.25 -8.87 8.22
C GLU A 63 2.92 -8.14 7.99
N ASP A 64 2.17 -7.91 9.06
CA ASP A 64 0.90 -7.18 9.04
C ASP A 64 1.11 -5.70 8.71
N LEU A 65 0.23 -5.15 7.87
CA LEU A 65 0.19 -3.72 7.55
C LEU A 65 -0.65 -2.93 8.56
N GLU A 66 -0.26 -1.69 8.82
CA GLU A 66 -1.00 -0.79 9.71
C GLU A 66 -2.32 -0.33 9.06
N ASP A 67 -3.43 -0.61 9.74
CA ASP A 67 -4.77 -0.13 9.36
C ASP A 67 -4.95 1.30 9.91
N VAL A 68 -5.03 2.28 9.00
CA VAL A 68 -5.11 3.69 9.34
C VAL A 68 -6.45 4.29 8.95
N LYS A 69 -6.90 5.31 9.68
CA LYS A 69 -8.12 6.05 9.36
C LYS A 69 -7.92 7.15 8.31
N THR A 70 -6.68 7.61 8.19
CA THR A 70 -6.26 8.69 7.30
C THR A 70 -4.98 8.30 6.60
N LEU A 71 -4.88 8.61 5.31
CA LEU A 71 -3.64 8.57 4.55
C LEU A 71 -3.33 9.95 4.00
N THR A 72 -2.06 10.32 3.99
CA THR A 72 -1.60 11.51 3.27
C THR A 72 -0.89 11.03 2.01
N TYR A 73 -1.37 11.47 0.85
CA TYR A 73 -0.73 11.17 -0.44
C TYR A 73 -0.50 12.49 -1.18
N LEU A 74 0.77 12.80 -1.47
CA LEU A 74 1.17 14.04 -2.18
C LEU A 74 0.58 15.31 -1.53
N GLY A 75 0.57 15.37 -0.20
CA GLY A 75 -0.01 16.49 0.57
C GLY A 75 -1.53 16.52 0.65
N SER A 76 -2.24 15.59 -0.01
CA SER A 76 -3.68 15.43 0.11
C SER A 76 -4.03 14.45 1.22
N ILE A 77 -4.89 14.85 2.15
CA ILE A 77 -5.42 13.98 3.19
C ILE A 77 -6.64 13.24 2.64
N ILE A 78 -6.54 11.92 2.64
CA ILE A 78 -7.63 11.01 2.35
C ILE A 78 -8.10 10.48 3.70
N ASP A 79 -9.27 10.95 4.15
CA ASP A 79 -9.87 10.57 5.43
C ASP A 79 -11.14 9.73 5.21
N LEU A 80 -11.40 8.81 6.15
CA LEU A 80 -12.61 8.00 6.23
C LEU A 80 -13.82 8.76 6.84
N MET A 81 -13.69 10.06 7.11
CA MET A 81 -14.76 10.85 7.72
C MET A 81 -15.88 11.21 6.72
N GLN A 82 -16.91 10.35 6.71
CA GLN A 82 -18.33 10.55 6.37
C GLN A 82 -18.70 11.18 5.01
N MET A 83 -19.32 10.35 4.16
CA MET A 83 -20.46 10.76 3.33
C MET A 83 -21.73 10.08 3.85
#